data_AF-A0AAD2CFK4-F1
#
_entry.id   AF-A0AAD2CFK4-F1
#
_cell.length_a   1.000
_cell.length_b   1.000
_cell.length_c   1.000
_cell.angle_alpha   90.00
_cell.angle_beta   90.00
_cell.angle_gamma   90.00
#
_symmetry.space_group_name_H-M   'P 1'
#
loop_
_entity.id
_entity.type
_entity.pdbx_description
1 polymer ?
#
loop_
_entity_poly.entity_id
_entity_poly.type
_entity_poly.pdbx_seq_one_letter_code
_entity_poly.pdbx_strand_id
1 'polypeptide(L)'
;MDSILQNGEMDDAHKLVALDLLTAVNSSLYAVNPDLMVSSVLKIMRWSLKYGTSEHTCRSLGVFALVDFALGTVKTAQKPCKLAIELAKKQNLMETQHAPISAAYGFVLPWIEPMSGRAKELYLGYQIGCETGDLEFGMMNIALYGFFCFSIGKPLSNLEADFADYSKQMQDCNMELQRNFLCLTWQIVLNLLGRSDDSISMDGEAMSEDAMLATAKEANNPPLRAQLYCHKLQLCVYFGNFELGATMLSETGKID
;
A
#
# COMPACT_ATOMS: atom_id res chain seq x y z
N MET A 1 -11.12 1.08 22.69
CA MET A 1 -9.97 0.69 21.86
C MET A 1 -8.73 0.42 22.71
N ASP A 2 -8.46 1.23 23.74
CA ASP A 2 -7.34 1.00 24.68
C ASP A 2 -7.40 -0.34 25.44
N SER A 3 -8.60 -0.89 25.63
CA SER A 3 -8.79 -2.20 26.27
C SER A 3 -8.42 -3.39 25.36
N ILE A 4 -8.20 -3.18 24.06
CA ILE A 4 -8.05 -4.30 23.11
C ILE A 4 -6.80 -5.15 23.40
N LEU A 5 -5.73 -4.53 23.91
CA LEU A 5 -4.51 -5.24 24.32
C LEU A 5 -4.69 -6.05 25.61
N GLN A 6 -5.69 -5.74 26.42
CA GLN A 6 -5.99 -6.41 27.69
C GLN A 6 -6.99 -7.55 27.52
N ASN A 7 -7.71 -7.60 26.39
CA ASN A 7 -8.64 -8.68 26.09
C ASN A 7 -7.89 -10.01 25.95
N GLY A 8 -8.54 -11.09 26.40
CA GLY A 8 -8.10 -12.46 26.14
C GLY A 8 -8.23 -12.83 24.67
N GLU A 9 -7.84 -14.06 24.33
CA GLU A 9 -8.02 -14.62 22.99
C GLU A 9 -9.47 -15.04 22.76
N MET A 10 -9.89 -15.05 21.50
CA MET A 10 -11.21 -15.50 21.10
C MET A 10 -11.21 -17.02 20.92
N ASP A 11 -11.98 -17.74 21.75
CA ASP A 11 -12.02 -19.21 21.73
C ASP A 11 -13.17 -19.81 20.89
N ASP A 12 -14.11 -18.97 20.44
CA ASP A 12 -15.30 -19.44 19.73
C ASP A 12 -15.01 -19.74 18.25
N ALA A 13 -14.93 -21.03 17.92
CA ALA A 13 -14.59 -21.51 16.58
C ALA A 13 -15.51 -20.97 15.46
N HIS A 14 -16.82 -20.82 15.72
CA HIS A 14 -17.73 -20.29 14.70
C HIS A 14 -17.46 -18.81 14.42
N LYS A 15 -17.06 -18.05 15.44
CA LYS A 15 -16.67 -16.65 15.26
C LYS A 15 -15.35 -16.54 14.52
N LEU A 16 -14.35 -17.35 14.85
CA LEU A 16 -13.07 -17.38 14.15
C LEU A 16 -13.26 -17.63 12.65
N VAL A 17 -14.02 -18.67 12.28
CA VAL A 17 -14.33 -18.96 10.85
C VAL A 17 -15.06 -17.80 10.17
N ALA A 18 -15.95 -17.10 10.88
CA ALA A 18 -16.60 -15.91 10.32
C ALA A 18 -15.63 -14.73 10.14
N LEU A 19 -14.65 -14.56 11.04
CA LEU A 19 -13.59 -13.55 10.89
C LEU A 19 -12.62 -13.91 9.76
N ASP A 20 -12.29 -15.19 9.58
CA ASP A 20 -11.55 -15.70 8.43
C ASP A 20 -12.22 -15.29 7.11
N LEU A 21 -13.51 -15.61 6.96
CA LEU A 21 -14.27 -15.27 5.76
C LEU A 21 -14.29 -13.75 5.52
N LEU A 22 -14.54 -12.96 6.56
CA LEU A 22 -14.55 -11.49 6.45
C LEU A 22 -13.18 -10.93 6.04
N THR A 23 -12.09 -11.48 6.58
CA THR A 23 -10.74 -11.02 6.22
C THR A 23 -10.31 -11.47 4.84
N ALA A 24 -10.69 -12.67 4.41
CA ALA A 24 -10.38 -13.21 3.09
C ALA A 24 -11.02 -12.40 1.95
N VAL A 25 -12.24 -11.87 2.16
CA VAL A 25 -12.93 -11.08 1.13
C VAL A 25 -12.58 -9.58 1.16
N ASN A 26 -11.78 -9.11 2.12
CA ASN A 26 -11.54 -7.66 2.29
C ASN A 26 -10.92 -6.99 1.06
N SER A 27 -9.98 -7.64 0.37
CA SER A 27 -9.38 -7.08 -0.86
C SER A 27 -10.40 -7.00 -1.99
N SER A 28 -11.23 -8.02 -2.17
CA SER A 28 -12.34 -8.01 -3.13
C SER A 28 -13.39 -6.94 -2.79
N LEU A 29 -13.72 -6.77 -1.50
CA LEU A 29 -14.63 -5.73 -1.05
C LEU A 29 -14.06 -4.34 -1.31
N TYR A 30 -12.76 -4.13 -1.08
CA TYR A 30 -12.11 -2.85 -1.40
C TYR A 30 -12.26 -2.49 -2.88
N ALA A 31 -12.08 -3.47 -3.78
CA ALA A 31 -12.18 -3.25 -5.22
C ALA A 31 -13.63 -2.98 -5.68
N VAL A 32 -14.63 -3.66 -5.10
CA VAL A 32 -16.03 -3.59 -5.57
C VAL A 32 -16.82 -2.49 -4.84
N ASN A 33 -16.68 -2.40 -3.52
CA ASN A 33 -17.41 -1.44 -2.70
C ASN A 33 -16.66 -1.19 -1.36
N PRO A 34 -15.88 -0.10 -1.28
CA PRO A 34 -15.14 0.27 -0.08
C PRO A 34 -15.98 0.38 1.20
N ASP A 35 -17.26 0.76 1.11
CA ASP A 35 -18.14 0.85 2.28
C ASP A 35 -18.43 -0.53 2.90
N LEU A 36 -18.46 -1.58 2.07
CA LEU A 36 -18.57 -2.95 2.55
C LEU A 36 -17.29 -3.42 3.24
N MET A 37 -16.12 -3.03 2.73
CA MET A 37 -14.85 -3.26 3.41
C MET A 37 -14.83 -2.58 4.78
N VAL A 38 -15.27 -1.31 4.85
CA VAL A 38 -15.40 -0.58 6.13
C VAL A 38 -16.31 -1.32 7.09
N SER A 39 -17.47 -1.78 6.62
CA SER A 39 -18.43 -2.54 7.42
C SER A 39 -17.85 -3.87 7.93
N SER A 40 -17.09 -4.58 7.10
CA SER A 40 -16.37 -5.82 7.46
C SER A 40 -15.36 -5.55 8.58
N VAL A 41 -14.51 -4.54 8.41
CA VAL A 41 -13.49 -4.17 9.40
C VAL A 41 -14.13 -3.76 10.73
N LEU A 42 -15.18 -2.93 10.70
CA LEU A 42 -15.92 -2.52 11.92
C LEU A 42 -16.56 -3.72 12.62
N LYS A 43 -17.05 -4.72 11.86
CA LYS A 43 -17.60 -5.96 12.42
C LYS A 43 -16.52 -6.76 13.17
N ILE A 44 -15.36 -6.96 12.55
CA ILE A 44 -14.21 -7.65 13.15
C ILE A 44 -13.78 -6.93 14.43
N MET A 45 -13.66 -5.61 14.39
CA MET A 45 -13.29 -4.79 15.55
C MET A 45 -14.31 -4.90 16.70
N ARG A 46 -15.61 -4.83 16.40
CA ARG A 46 -16.67 -4.96 17.40
C ARG A 46 -16.67 -6.34 18.07
N TRP A 47 -16.42 -7.39 17.30
CA TRP A 47 -16.33 -8.75 17.84
C TRP A 47 -15.06 -8.93 18.66
N SER A 48 -13.94 -8.38 18.20
CA SER A 48 -12.67 -8.43 18.93
C SER A 48 -12.77 -7.78 20.32
N LEU A 49 -13.50 -6.66 20.40
CA LEU A 49 -13.76 -5.97 21.66
C LEU A 49 -14.69 -6.73 22.60
N LYS A 50 -15.64 -7.52 22.06
CA LYS A 50 -16.68 -8.22 22.84
C LYS A 50 -16.30 -9.65 23.24
N TYR A 51 -15.59 -10.36 22.38
CA TYR A 51 -15.37 -11.80 22.49
C TYR A 51 -13.89 -12.21 22.61
N GLY A 52 -12.98 -11.24 22.67
CA GLY A 52 -11.53 -11.51 22.68
C GLY A 52 -10.88 -11.25 21.33
N THR A 53 -9.56 -11.14 21.32
CA THR A 53 -8.75 -10.86 20.12
C THR A 53 -8.35 -12.14 19.39
N SER A 54 -8.03 -12.01 18.11
CA SER A 54 -7.48 -13.08 17.25
C SER A 54 -6.45 -12.47 16.30
N GLU A 55 -5.80 -13.28 15.48
CA GLU A 55 -4.92 -12.81 14.41
C GLU A 55 -5.63 -11.83 13.44
N HIS A 56 -6.93 -12.05 13.18
CA HIS A 56 -7.74 -11.15 12.37
C HIS A 56 -7.90 -9.76 12.98
N THR A 57 -7.86 -9.65 14.31
CA THR A 57 -7.93 -8.36 15.01
C THR A 57 -6.75 -7.49 14.64
N CYS A 58 -5.54 -8.06 14.58
CA CYS A 58 -4.36 -7.32 14.18
C CYS A 58 -4.50 -6.81 12.74
N ARG A 59 -4.92 -7.68 11.82
CA ARG A 59 -5.22 -7.33 10.41
C ARG A 59 -6.21 -6.19 10.29
N SER A 60 -7.33 -6.29 10.98
CA SER A 60 -8.37 -5.27 10.93
C SER A 60 -7.97 -3.96 11.57
N LEU A 61 -7.09 -3.94 12.57
CA LEU A 61 -6.57 -2.69 13.12
C LEU A 61 -5.75 -1.89 12.10
N GLY A 62 -4.92 -2.58 11.29
CA GLY A 62 -4.17 -1.94 10.20
C GLY A 62 -5.09 -1.33 9.14
N VAL A 63 -6.09 -2.07 8.67
CA VAL A 63 -7.08 -1.56 7.70
C VAL A 63 -7.96 -0.46 8.33
N PHE A 64 -8.35 -0.61 9.60
CA PHE A 64 -9.08 0.41 10.33
C PHE A 64 -8.30 1.73 10.43
N ALA A 65 -6.97 1.67 10.54
CA ALA A 65 -6.13 2.86 10.49
C ALA A 65 -6.27 3.62 9.16
N LEU A 66 -6.39 2.91 8.03
CA LEU A 66 -6.63 3.53 6.72
C LEU A 66 -7.98 4.21 6.66
N VAL A 67 -9.01 3.56 7.18
CA VAL A 67 -10.37 4.11 7.25
C VAL A 67 -10.39 5.36 8.14
N ASP A 68 -9.77 5.29 9.31
CA ASP A 68 -9.67 6.43 10.22
C ASP A 68 -8.83 7.58 9.65
N PHE A 69 -7.80 7.25 8.84
CA PHE A 69 -7.02 8.24 8.11
C PHE A 69 -7.87 8.96 7.05
N ALA A 70 -8.69 8.22 6.30
CA ALA A 70 -9.56 8.77 5.26
C ALA A 70 -10.70 9.63 5.82
N LEU A 71 -11.26 9.27 6.98
CA LEU A 71 -12.38 9.98 7.61
C LEU A 71 -11.95 11.08 8.59
N GLY A 72 -10.71 11.02 9.06
CA GLY A 72 -10.21 11.82 10.17
C GLY A 72 -8.95 12.60 9.81
N THR A 73 -7.96 12.53 10.70
CA THR A 73 -6.66 13.18 10.47
C THR A 73 -5.57 12.13 10.54
N VAL A 74 -4.40 12.45 9.97
CA VAL A 74 -3.18 11.66 10.14
C VAL A 74 -2.97 11.22 11.60
N LYS A 75 -3.22 12.13 12.56
CA LYS A 75 -2.98 11.87 14.00
C LYS A 75 -3.94 10.85 14.60
N THR A 76 -5.18 10.78 14.15
CA THR A 76 -6.15 9.83 14.68
C THR A 76 -5.79 8.40 14.26
N ALA A 77 -5.31 8.24 13.02
CA ALA A 77 -4.92 6.97 12.43
C ALA A 77 -3.64 6.36 13.04
N GLN A 78 -2.81 7.15 13.71
CA GLN A 78 -1.60 6.67 14.36
C GLN A 78 -1.89 5.65 15.46
N LYS A 79 -2.95 5.87 16.24
CA LYS A 79 -3.27 5.03 17.40
C LYS A 79 -3.65 3.60 16.97
N PRO A 80 -4.55 3.39 16.00
CA PRO A 80 -4.78 2.08 15.40
C PRO A 80 -3.53 1.39 14.86
N CYS A 81 -2.64 2.12 14.19
CA CYS A 81 -1.38 1.57 13.68
C CYS A 81 -0.51 0.99 14.80
N LYS A 82 -0.29 1.77 15.86
CA LYS A 82 0.52 1.34 17.01
C LYS A 82 -0.10 0.16 17.74
N LEU A 83 -1.42 0.17 17.91
CA LEU A 83 -2.16 -0.95 18.51
C LEU A 83 -2.05 -2.22 17.67
N ALA A 84 -2.10 -2.13 16.34
CA ALA A 84 -1.90 -3.28 15.45
C ALA A 84 -0.51 -3.91 15.68
N ILE A 85 0.53 -3.09 15.68
CA ILE A 85 1.92 -3.54 15.84
C ILE A 85 2.14 -4.16 17.23
N GLU A 86 1.62 -3.53 18.29
CA GLU A 86 1.74 -4.05 19.65
C GLU A 86 0.98 -5.38 19.83
N LEU A 87 -0.21 -5.50 19.23
CA LEU A 87 -0.99 -6.73 19.27
C LEU A 87 -0.30 -7.87 18.51
N ALA A 88 0.23 -7.61 17.31
CA ALA A 88 1.02 -8.60 16.56
C ALA A 88 2.23 -9.10 17.35
N LYS A 89 2.96 -8.21 18.03
CA LYS A 89 4.08 -8.62 18.90
C LYS A 89 3.61 -9.51 20.04
N LYS A 90 2.51 -9.15 20.70
CA LYS A 90 1.94 -9.95 21.80
C LYS A 90 1.51 -11.34 21.35
N GLN A 91 0.98 -11.45 20.13
CA GLN A 91 0.51 -12.70 19.53
C GLN A 91 1.60 -13.48 18.76
N ASN A 92 2.86 -13.02 18.79
CA ASN A 92 3.97 -13.60 18.03
C ASN A 92 3.71 -13.71 16.51
N LEU A 93 2.95 -12.77 15.95
CA LEU A 93 2.58 -12.75 14.53
C LEU A 93 3.59 -12.03 13.65
N MET A 94 4.59 -11.36 14.24
CA MET A 94 5.58 -10.56 13.48
C MET A 94 6.39 -11.40 12.47
N GLU A 95 6.54 -12.70 12.71
CA GLU A 95 7.30 -13.63 11.87
C GLU A 95 6.42 -14.35 10.83
N THR A 96 5.10 -14.38 11.02
CA THR A 96 4.18 -15.19 10.22
C THR A 96 3.14 -14.35 9.47
N GLN A 97 2.86 -13.12 9.91
CA GLN A 97 1.83 -12.25 9.35
C GLN A 97 2.25 -10.78 9.39
N HIS A 98 2.86 -10.31 8.31
CA HIS A 98 3.30 -8.92 8.19
C HIS A 98 2.30 -8.02 7.44
N ALA A 99 1.35 -8.60 6.70
CA ALA A 99 0.32 -7.90 5.92
C ALA A 99 -0.43 -6.76 6.68
N PRO A 100 -0.86 -6.94 7.95
CA PRO A 100 -1.52 -5.88 8.73
C PRO A 100 -0.64 -4.67 9.00
N ILE A 101 0.63 -4.97 9.30
CA ILE A 101 1.65 -4.05 9.76
C ILE A 101 2.15 -3.22 8.58
N SER A 102 2.21 -3.85 7.40
CA SER A 102 2.49 -3.23 6.13
C SER A 102 1.50 -2.15 5.72
N ALA A 103 0.20 -2.35 5.95
CA ALA A 103 -0.79 -1.29 5.72
C ALA A 103 -0.53 -0.05 6.60
N ALA A 104 -0.17 -0.27 7.87
CA ALA A 104 0.20 0.80 8.80
C ALA A 104 1.50 1.51 8.39
N TYR A 105 2.56 0.74 8.10
CA TYR A 105 3.88 1.29 7.74
C TYR A 105 3.93 1.91 6.34
N GLY A 106 3.12 1.42 5.40
CA GLY A 106 3.13 1.84 4.01
C GLY A 106 2.29 3.08 3.73
N PHE A 107 1.14 3.21 4.39
CA PHE A 107 0.13 4.22 4.00
C PHE A 107 -0.16 5.28 5.06
N VAL A 108 -0.01 4.96 6.35
CA VAL A 108 -0.39 5.89 7.45
C VAL A 108 0.83 6.48 8.13
N LEU A 109 1.71 5.63 8.68
CA LEU A 109 2.87 6.07 9.45
C LEU A 109 3.86 6.98 8.69
N PRO A 110 4.04 6.89 7.36
CA PRO A 110 4.92 7.81 6.62
C PRO A 110 4.53 9.29 6.73
N TRP A 111 3.27 9.59 7.06
CA TRP A 111 2.79 10.96 7.25
C TRP A 111 3.20 11.56 8.61
N ILE A 112 3.72 10.74 9.53
CA ILE A 112 4.04 11.11 10.91
C ILE A 112 5.51 10.83 11.24
N GLU A 113 6.05 9.79 10.62
CA GLU A 113 7.36 9.22 10.94
C GLU A 113 8.22 9.14 9.68
N PRO A 114 9.55 9.29 9.78
CA PRO A 114 10.43 9.25 8.61
C PRO A 114 10.35 7.92 7.85
N MET A 115 10.15 7.99 6.52
CA MET A 115 10.09 6.82 5.63
C MET A 115 11.35 5.95 5.69
N SER A 116 12.53 6.56 5.90
CA SER A 116 13.81 5.85 6.01
C SER A 116 13.82 4.82 7.14
N GLY A 117 13.08 5.09 8.21
CA GLY A 117 12.93 4.17 9.33
C GLY A 117 11.95 3.04 9.09
N ARG A 118 11.19 3.06 7.98
CA ARG A 118 10.08 2.12 7.68
C ARG A 118 10.28 1.25 6.44
N ALA A 119 11.22 1.62 5.58
CA ALA A 119 11.53 0.82 4.38
C ALA A 119 11.98 -0.61 4.72
N LYS A 120 12.69 -0.81 5.83
CA LYS A 120 13.16 -2.15 6.23
C LYS A 120 12.00 -3.08 6.59
N GLU A 121 10.96 -2.54 7.21
CA GLU A 121 9.76 -3.26 7.60
C GLU A 121 8.91 -3.63 6.38
N LEU A 122 8.85 -2.77 5.36
CA LEU A 122 8.23 -3.13 4.08
C LEU A 122 8.99 -4.27 3.40
N TYR A 123 10.32 -4.22 3.38
CA TYR A 123 11.13 -5.30 2.82
C TYR A 123 10.96 -6.63 3.59
N LEU A 124 10.94 -6.58 4.93
CA LEU A 124 10.65 -7.74 5.76
C LEU A 124 9.26 -8.31 5.46
N GLY A 125 8.26 -7.45 5.28
CA GLY A 125 6.91 -7.88 4.91
C GLY A 125 6.83 -8.54 3.53
N TYR A 126 7.67 -8.14 2.59
CA TYR A 126 7.84 -8.83 1.31
C TYR A 126 8.42 -10.24 1.50
N GLN A 127 9.48 -10.39 2.30
CA GLN A 127 10.09 -11.69 2.58
C GLN A 127 9.10 -12.66 3.24
N ILE A 128 8.41 -12.20 4.28
CA ILE A 128 7.39 -13.00 4.98
C ILE A 128 6.26 -13.39 4.02
N GLY A 129 5.78 -12.47 3.18
CA GLY A 129 4.74 -12.78 2.18
C GLY A 129 5.17 -13.86 1.18
N CYS A 130 6.45 -13.86 0.78
CA CYS A 130 7.00 -14.91 -0.07
C CYS A 130 7.12 -16.25 0.65
N GLU A 131 7.53 -16.25 1.92
CA GLU A 131 7.71 -17.46 2.73
C GLU A 131 6.38 -18.12 3.13
N THR A 132 5.34 -17.32 3.37
CA THR A 132 4.03 -17.80 3.83
C THR A 132 3.01 -18.00 2.70
N GLY A 133 3.33 -17.53 1.49
CA GLY A 133 2.44 -17.59 0.32
C GLY A 133 1.41 -16.47 0.25
N ASP A 134 1.45 -15.48 1.17
CA ASP A 134 0.66 -14.26 1.08
C ASP A 134 1.26 -13.28 0.05
N LEU A 135 1.21 -13.68 -1.22
CA LEU A 135 1.84 -12.94 -2.32
C LEU A 135 1.15 -11.59 -2.58
N GLU A 136 -0.15 -11.46 -2.33
CA GLU A 136 -0.88 -10.20 -2.54
C GLU A 136 -0.27 -9.08 -1.70
N PHE A 137 -0.02 -9.36 -0.41
CA PHE A 137 0.62 -8.40 0.50
C PHE A 137 2.12 -8.34 0.32
N GLY A 138 2.78 -9.48 0.05
CA GLY A 138 4.21 -9.51 -0.24
C GLY A 138 4.60 -8.61 -1.41
N MET A 139 3.86 -8.67 -2.51
CA MET A 139 4.12 -7.84 -3.69
C MET A 139 3.72 -6.37 -3.46
N MET A 140 2.67 -6.11 -2.68
CA MET A 140 2.33 -4.73 -2.33
C MET A 140 3.43 -4.08 -1.47
N ASN A 141 4.02 -4.86 -0.55
CA ASN A 141 5.13 -4.43 0.28
C ASN A 141 6.36 -4.03 -0.52
N ILE A 142 6.76 -4.85 -1.50
CA ILE A 142 7.96 -4.53 -2.29
C ILE A 142 7.72 -3.34 -3.24
N ALA A 143 6.50 -3.16 -3.76
CA ALA A 143 6.13 -1.95 -4.51
C ALA A 143 6.26 -0.68 -3.62
N LEU A 144 5.72 -0.71 -2.40
CA LEU A 144 5.83 0.39 -1.44
C LEU A 144 7.28 0.62 -0.99
N TYR A 145 8.06 -0.45 -0.79
CA TYR A 145 9.48 -0.35 -0.50
C TYR A 145 10.23 0.38 -1.61
N GLY A 146 9.94 0.04 -2.87
CA GLY A 146 10.50 0.72 -4.03
C GLY A 146 10.16 2.21 -4.06
N PHE A 147 8.88 2.54 -3.87
CA PHE A 147 8.42 3.91 -3.74
C PHE A 147 9.13 4.68 -2.61
N PHE A 148 9.33 4.05 -1.45
CA PHE A 148 10.05 4.69 -0.33
C PHE A 148 11.52 4.89 -0.67
N CYS A 149 12.16 3.90 -1.27
CA CYS A 149 13.56 3.98 -1.65
C CYS A 149 13.82 5.10 -2.67
N PHE A 150 12.93 5.25 -3.64
CA PHE A 150 12.91 6.39 -4.55
C PHE A 150 12.74 7.71 -3.78
N SER A 151 11.71 7.79 -2.93
CA SER A 151 11.36 9.01 -2.19
C SER A 151 12.45 9.49 -1.22
N ILE A 152 13.24 8.58 -0.65
CA ILE A 152 14.37 8.93 0.24
C ILE A 152 15.68 9.17 -0.52
N GLY A 153 15.68 9.12 -1.85
CA GLY A 153 16.84 9.43 -2.68
C GLY A 153 17.92 8.35 -2.70
N LYS A 154 17.55 7.06 -2.66
CA LYS A 154 18.54 5.99 -2.93
C LYS A 154 19.09 6.11 -4.36
N PRO A 155 20.33 5.64 -4.62
CA PRO A 155 20.91 5.71 -5.96
C PRO A 155 20.03 5.06 -7.02
N LEU A 156 19.64 5.83 -8.04
CA LEU A 156 18.67 5.42 -9.05
C LEU A 156 19.09 4.19 -9.85
N SER A 157 20.39 4.03 -10.11
CA SER A 157 20.95 2.84 -10.80
C SER A 157 20.70 1.54 -10.03
N ASN A 158 20.69 1.59 -8.69
CA ASN A 158 20.43 0.40 -7.89
C ASN A 158 18.93 0.08 -7.89
N LEU A 159 18.09 1.12 -7.86
CA LEU A 159 16.64 0.95 -7.90
C LEU A 159 16.17 0.38 -9.25
N GLU A 160 16.78 0.80 -10.35
CA GLU A 160 16.42 0.31 -11.67
C GLU A 160 16.62 -1.20 -11.82
N ALA A 161 17.78 -1.72 -11.38
CA ALA A 161 18.05 -3.16 -11.39
C ALA A 161 17.05 -3.93 -10.50
N ASP A 162 16.83 -3.45 -9.27
CA ASP A 162 15.88 -4.04 -8.33
C ASP A 162 14.44 -4.06 -8.91
N PHE A 163 14.00 -2.97 -9.55
CA PHE A 163 12.65 -2.83 -10.07
C PHE A 163 12.39 -3.72 -11.28
N ALA A 164 13.38 -3.93 -12.14
CA ALA A 164 13.27 -4.88 -13.24
C ALA A 164 13.00 -6.31 -12.71
N ASP A 165 13.76 -6.73 -11.69
CA ASP A 165 13.61 -8.04 -11.06
C ASP A 165 12.26 -8.20 -10.35
N TYR A 166 11.85 -7.21 -9.54
CA TYR A 166 10.56 -7.25 -8.84
C TYR A 166 9.37 -7.18 -9.82
N SER A 167 9.47 -6.39 -10.89
CA SER A 167 8.41 -6.31 -11.91
C SER A 167 8.21 -7.65 -12.61
N LYS A 168 9.31 -8.34 -12.95
CA LYS A 168 9.26 -9.69 -13.51
C LYS A 168 8.64 -10.70 -12.54
N GLN A 169 9.04 -10.67 -11.27
CA GLN A 169 8.47 -11.54 -10.25
C GLN A 169 6.96 -11.32 -10.09
N MET A 170 6.50 -10.07 -10.08
CA MET A 170 5.07 -9.76 -9.99
C MET A 170 4.30 -10.24 -11.22
N GLN A 171 4.91 -10.17 -12.40
CA GLN A 171 4.34 -10.72 -13.63
C GLN A 171 4.20 -12.26 -13.53
N ASP A 172 5.27 -12.95 -13.13
CA ASP A 172 5.28 -14.42 -12.98
C ASP A 172 4.24 -14.91 -11.96
N CYS A 173 3.95 -14.10 -10.94
CA CYS A 173 2.93 -14.38 -9.92
C CYS A 173 1.52 -13.83 -10.24
N ASN A 174 1.30 -13.21 -11.41
CA ASN A 174 0.04 -12.55 -11.81
C ASN A 174 -0.44 -11.44 -10.85
N MET A 175 0.48 -10.68 -10.27
CA MET A 175 0.23 -9.58 -9.33
C MET A 175 0.22 -8.22 -10.04
N GLU A 176 -0.65 -8.08 -11.05
CA GLU A 176 -0.65 -6.92 -11.96
C GLU A 176 -0.94 -5.59 -11.26
N LEU A 177 -1.79 -5.56 -10.24
CA LEU A 177 -2.08 -4.34 -9.49
C LEU A 177 -0.81 -3.78 -8.81
N GLN A 178 -0.08 -4.65 -8.12
CA GLN A 178 1.17 -4.33 -7.43
C GLN A 178 2.24 -3.95 -8.46
N ARG A 179 2.31 -4.68 -9.58
CA ARG A 179 3.21 -4.40 -10.69
C ARG A 179 2.98 -3.01 -11.26
N ASN A 180 1.73 -2.60 -11.45
CA ASN A 180 1.40 -1.28 -11.98
C ASN A 180 1.94 -0.14 -11.07
N PHE A 181 1.79 -0.28 -9.76
CA PHE A 181 2.35 0.70 -8.81
C PHE A 181 3.89 0.74 -8.84
N LEU A 182 4.53 -0.42 -8.93
CA LEU A 182 5.99 -0.50 -9.07
C LEU A 182 6.45 0.12 -10.40
N CYS A 183 5.79 -0.20 -11.52
CA CYS A 183 6.13 0.29 -12.85
C CYS A 183 6.02 1.82 -12.96
N LEU A 184 5.06 2.45 -12.27
CA LEU A 184 5.01 3.92 -12.18
C LEU A 184 6.29 4.49 -11.57
N THR A 185 6.74 3.93 -10.44
CA THR A 185 8.01 4.35 -9.81
C THR A 185 9.22 3.95 -10.64
N TRP A 186 9.16 2.84 -11.37
CA TRP A 186 10.25 2.43 -12.24
C TRP A 186 10.40 3.36 -13.45
N GLN A 187 9.30 3.78 -14.08
CA GLN A 187 9.36 4.67 -15.24
C GLN A 187 9.94 6.04 -14.89
N ILE A 188 9.57 6.64 -13.74
CA ILE A 188 10.22 7.90 -13.30
C ILE A 188 11.72 7.71 -13.05
N VAL A 189 12.14 6.56 -12.52
CA VAL A 189 13.56 6.24 -12.32
C VAL A 189 14.29 6.19 -13.67
N LEU A 190 13.72 5.55 -14.68
CA LEU A 190 14.28 5.49 -16.03
C LEU A 190 14.39 6.88 -16.67
N ASN A 191 13.35 7.70 -16.54
CA ASN A 191 13.35 9.08 -17.04
C ASN A 191 14.47 9.90 -16.39
N LEU A 192 14.65 9.80 -15.08
CA LEU A 192 15.69 10.53 -14.34
C LEU A 192 17.11 10.01 -14.63
N LEU A 193 17.25 8.75 -15.05
CA LEU A 193 18.51 8.20 -15.56
C LEU A 193 18.80 8.59 -17.02
N GLY A 194 17.87 9.28 -17.70
CA GLY A 194 17.99 9.64 -19.12
C GLY A 194 17.83 8.44 -20.05
N ARG A 195 17.08 7.40 -19.62
CA ARG A 195 16.80 6.17 -20.40
C ARG A 195 15.45 6.19 -21.13
N SER A 196 14.83 7.35 -21.23
CA SER A 196 13.55 7.55 -21.92
C SER A 196 13.73 8.55 -23.06
N ASP A 197 13.02 8.33 -24.18
CA ASP A 197 13.06 9.23 -25.34
C ASP A 197 12.52 10.62 -25.00
N ASP A 198 11.47 10.68 -24.17
CA ASP A 198 10.92 11.91 -23.58
C ASP A 198 11.00 11.81 -22.06
N SER A 199 11.82 12.67 -21.44
CA SER A 199 12.05 12.68 -20.00
C SER A 199 10.83 13.06 -19.16
N ILE A 200 9.80 13.67 -19.75
CA ILE A 200 8.58 14.11 -19.05
C ILE A 200 7.43 13.11 -19.24
N SER A 201 7.42 12.38 -20.36
CA SER A 201 6.40 11.35 -20.62
C SER A 201 6.55 10.16 -19.67
N MET A 202 5.42 9.56 -19.26
CA MET A 202 5.42 8.28 -18.53
C MET A 202 5.30 7.08 -19.48
N ASP A 203 5.64 7.24 -20.76
CA ASP A 203 5.75 6.14 -21.72
C ASP A 203 7.20 5.68 -21.87
N GLY A 204 7.46 4.39 -21.68
CA GLY A 204 8.79 3.81 -21.85
C GLY A 204 8.86 2.32 -21.57
N GLU A 205 10.07 1.85 -21.20
CA GLU A 205 10.37 0.43 -20.97
C GLU A 205 9.47 -0.21 -19.90
N ALA A 206 9.14 0.53 -18.83
CA ALA A 206 8.42 -0.03 -17.69
C ALA A 206 6.89 -0.03 -17.88
N MET A 207 6.35 0.93 -18.64
CA MET A 207 4.90 1.08 -18.84
C MET A 207 4.55 2.00 -20.02
N SER A 208 3.27 1.96 -20.43
CA SER A 208 2.64 2.99 -21.26
C SER A 208 1.64 3.82 -20.45
N GLU A 209 1.71 5.13 -20.58
CA GLU A 209 0.86 6.11 -19.91
C GLU A 209 -0.62 5.89 -20.25
N ASP A 210 -0.96 5.78 -21.53
CA ASP A 210 -2.34 5.55 -21.99
C ASP A 210 -2.91 4.24 -21.45
N ALA A 211 -2.11 3.16 -21.49
CA ALA A 211 -2.51 1.86 -20.97
C ALA A 211 -2.72 1.90 -19.44
N MET A 212 -1.87 2.63 -18.71
CA MET A 212 -1.97 2.80 -17.27
C MET A 212 -3.21 3.61 -16.87
N LEU A 213 -3.51 4.69 -17.61
CA LEU A 213 -4.71 5.50 -17.40
C LEU A 213 -5.99 4.71 -17.71
N ALA A 214 -5.99 3.92 -18.79
CA ALA A 214 -7.09 3.02 -19.11
C ALA A 214 -7.30 1.99 -17.99
N THR A 215 -6.22 1.34 -17.53
CA THR A 215 -6.25 0.38 -16.42
C THR A 215 -6.80 1.01 -15.14
N ALA A 216 -6.34 2.21 -14.78
CA ALA A 216 -6.82 2.92 -13.60
C ALA A 216 -8.32 3.25 -13.69
N LYS A 217 -8.81 3.58 -14.89
CA LYS A 217 -10.22 3.88 -15.14
C LYS A 217 -11.09 2.62 -15.07
N GLU A 218 -10.68 1.54 -15.74
CA GLU A 218 -11.40 0.26 -15.77
C GLU A 218 -11.50 -0.37 -14.38
N ALA A 219 -10.42 -0.30 -13.60
CA ALA A 219 -10.37 -0.80 -12.24
C ALA A 219 -11.00 0.15 -11.20
N ASN A 220 -11.49 1.33 -11.62
CA ASN A 220 -11.93 2.41 -10.74
C ASN A 220 -10.94 2.65 -9.58
N ASN A 221 -9.67 2.87 -9.92
CA ASN A 221 -8.55 2.97 -8.99
C ASN A 221 -7.93 4.38 -8.99
N PRO A 222 -8.50 5.34 -8.22
CA PRO A 222 -7.97 6.68 -8.10
C PRO A 222 -6.50 6.76 -7.62
N PRO A 223 -6.04 5.93 -6.66
CA PRO A 223 -4.63 5.93 -6.24
C PRO A 223 -3.64 5.72 -7.37
N LEU A 224 -3.92 4.80 -8.29
CA LEU A 224 -3.03 4.51 -9.43
C LEU A 224 -2.90 5.74 -10.36
N ARG A 225 -4.04 6.38 -10.66
CA ARG A 225 -4.08 7.62 -11.44
C ARG A 225 -3.36 8.77 -10.72
N ALA A 226 -3.56 8.91 -9.42
CA ALA A 226 -2.93 9.97 -8.62
C ALA A 226 -1.40 9.83 -8.63
N GLN A 227 -0.87 8.63 -8.44
CA GLN A 227 0.57 8.39 -8.47
C GLN A 227 1.20 8.75 -9.82
N LEU A 228 0.54 8.38 -10.94
CA LEU A 228 0.97 8.75 -12.29
C LEU A 228 1.13 10.26 -12.44
N TYR A 229 0.08 11.03 -12.11
CA TYR A 229 0.15 12.49 -12.23
C TYR A 229 1.16 13.11 -11.27
N CYS A 230 1.30 12.59 -10.04
CA CYS A 230 2.35 13.03 -9.13
C CYS A 230 3.75 12.85 -9.73
N HIS A 231 4.02 11.71 -10.37
CA HIS A 231 5.32 11.44 -11.01
C HIS A 231 5.55 12.36 -12.22
N LYS A 232 4.52 12.61 -13.05
CA LYS A 232 4.61 13.59 -14.14
C LYS A 232 4.92 15.01 -13.65
N LEU A 233 4.28 15.44 -12.56
CA LEU A 233 4.54 16.73 -11.96
C LEU A 233 5.98 16.82 -11.42
N GLN A 234 6.47 15.75 -10.79
CA GLN A 234 7.87 15.68 -10.35
C GLN A 234 8.83 15.82 -11.55
N LEU A 235 8.58 15.12 -12.65
CA LEU A 235 9.38 15.24 -13.88
C LEU A 235 9.36 16.65 -14.47
N CYS A 236 8.18 17.28 -14.54
CA CYS A 236 8.06 18.67 -14.97
C CYS A 236 8.92 19.61 -14.12
N VAL A 237 8.94 19.41 -12.80
CA VAL A 237 9.78 20.20 -11.89
C VAL A 237 11.26 19.93 -12.09
N TYR A 238 11.67 18.66 -12.18
CA TYR A 238 13.08 18.28 -12.34
C TYR A 238 13.68 18.76 -13.66
N PHE A 239 12.92 18.74 -14.74
CA PHE A 239 13.35 19.20 -16.06
C PHE A 239 12.97 20.65 -16.39
N GLY A 240 12.42 21.40 -15.44
CA GLY A 240 12.14 22.83 -15.56
C GLY A 240 10.94 23.20 -16.44
N ASN A 241 10.05 22.25 -16.77
CA ASN A 241 8.84 22.48 -17.56
C ASN A 241 7.65 22.88 -16.67
N PHE A 242 7.78 24.02 -15.99
CA PHE A 242 6.79 24.48 -15.01
C PHE A 242 5.43 24.84 -15.60
N GLU A 243 5.40 25.35 -16.84
CA GLU A 243 4.15 25.69 -17.53
C GLU A 243 3.30 24.45 -17.76
N LEU A 244 3.90 23.37 -18.28
CA LEU A 244 3.21 22.10 -18.47
C LEU A 244 2.71 21.53 -17.14
N GLY A 245 3.53 21.59 -16.08
CA GLY A 245 3.12 21.16 -14.74
C GLY A 245 1.92 21.96 -14.20
N ALA A 246 1.87 23.28 -14.44
CA ALA A 246 0.74 24.12 -14.05
C ALA A 246 -0.54 23.79 -14.84
N THR A 247 -0.42 23.54 -16.16
CA THR A 247 -1.54 23.08 -17.00
C THR A 247 -2.09 21.75 -16.50
N MET A 248 -1.22 20.77 -16.25
CA MET A 248 -1.63 19.45 -15.71
C MET A 248 -2.42 19.61 -14.40
N LEU A 249 -1.92 20.40 -13.45
CA LEU A 249 -2.63 20.67 -12.18
C LEU A 249 -4.02 21.28 -12.40
N SER A 250 -4.18 22.16 -13.39
CA SER A 250 -5.46 22.81 -13.69
C SER A 250 -6.48 21.84 -14.32
N GLU A 251 -6.00 20.83 -15.04
CA GLU A 251 -6.81 19.80 -15.67
C GLU A 251 -7.16 18.67 -14.70
N THR A 252 -6.20 18.26 -13.85
CA THR A 252 -6.40 17.22 -12.84
C THR A 252 -7.02 17.73 -11.54
N GLY A 253 -7.03 19.05 -11.29
CA GLY A 253 -7.70 19.64 -10.12
C GLY A 253 -9.24 19.58 -10.17
N LYS A 254 -9.80 19.11 -11.29
CA LYS A 254 -11.23 18.86 -11.51
C LYS A 254 -11.59 17.38 -11.42
N ILE A 255 -10.80 16.58 -10.69
CA ILE A 255 -11.16 15.19 -10.42
C ILE A 255 -12.41 15.20 -9.51
N ASP A 256 -13.57 15.04 -10.15
CA ASP A 256 -14.87 14.75 -9.54
C ASP A 256 -14.82 13.47 -8.67
#